data_AF-A0A9C8L9K7-F1
#
_entry.id   AF-A0A9C8L9K7-F1
#
_cell.length_a   1.000
_cell.length_b   1.000
_cell.length_c   1.000
_cell.angle_alpha   90.00
_cell.angle_beta   90.00
_cell.angle_gamma   90.00
#
_symmetry.space_group_name_H-M   'P 1'
#
loop_
_entity.id
_entity.type
_entity.pdbx_description
1 polymer ?
#
loop_
_entity_poly.entity_id
_entity_poly.type
_entity_poly.pdbx_seq_one_letter_code
_entity_poly.pdbx_strand_id
1 'polypeptide(L)'
;MMTQSMMVKQTHRVARWLQHRLLGLSHHWLAWANAIWGTVFVLPWIAPVLMKIGATRWGLLIYAAYRHLCHQLANRSFFLFGPRPMYSYVELLPYASSANTPLGLKAFIGTSELGYKVAWSDRMVSMYGGILLGGLVFALVRRHLRAPKWWAPTLMALPMVLDGITHTISDLSGIGQGFRYHNGWLVALTGHSLPRSFYVGTTLGSFNSSMRLVTGLLFGLAVVWIAYPMFEDYFQDARRTLEPRLHQDEKTNPTEDLDDA
;
A
#
# COMPACT_ATOMS: atom_id res chain seq x y z
N MET A 1 13.38 -19.77 45.09
CA MET A 1 14.50 -20.16 44.20
C MET A 1 14.02 -21.26 43.29
N MET A 2 13.95 -21.04 41.97
CA MET A 2 13.69 -22.13 41.02
C MET A 2 14.90 -23.07 41.01
N THR A 3 14.67 -24.37 41.07
CA THR A 3 15.72 -25.38 40.88
C THR A 3 16.15 -25.40 39.41
N GLN A 4 17.40 -25.77 39.16
CA GLN A 4 18.00 -25.83 37.82
C GLN A 4 17.17 -26.69 36.84
N SER A 5 16.52 -27.76 37.34
CA SER A 5 15.64 -28.62 36.55
C SER A 5 14.33 -27.97 36.13
N MET A 6 13.71 -27.15 36.99
CA MET A 6 12.50 -26.39 36.65
C MET A 6 12.79 -25.32 35.59
N MET A 7 13.97 -24.69 35.66
CA MET A 7 14.37 -23.67 34.68
C MET A 7 14.56 -24.27 33.28
N VAL A 8 15.16 -25.47 33.19
CA VAL A 8 15.35 -26.20 31.92
C VAL A 8 14.01 -26.61 31.30
N LYS A 9 13.08 -27.17 32.09
CA LYS A 9 11.72 -27.51 31.61
C LYS A 9 10.97 -26.28 31.08
N GLN A 10 11.03 -25.16 31.81
CA GLN A 10 10.38 -23.93 31.37
C GLN A 10 10.97 -23.38 30.07
N THR A 11 12.29 -23.43 29.90
CA THR A 11 12.93 -23.04 28.62
C THR A 11 12.56 -23.96 27.45
N HIS A 12 12.44 -25.27 27.70
CA HIS A 12 12.00 -26.23 26.68
C HIS A 12 10.54 -25.99 26.25
N ARG A 13 9.63 -25.80 27.21
CA ARG A 13 8.22 -25.46 26.93
C ARG A 13 8.07 -24.18 26.11
N VAL A 14 8.80 -23.11 26.48
CA VAL A 14 8.78 -21.84 25.73
C VAL A 14 9.35 -22.03 24.32
N ALA A 15 10.46 -22.76 24.18
CA ALA A 15 11.06 -23.03 22.88
C ALA A 15 10.11 -23.83 21.96
N ARG A 16 9.46 -24.88 22.48
CA ARG A 16 8.48 -25.68 21.73
C ARG A 16 7.28 -24.85 21.31
N TRP A 17 6.73 -24.04 22.21
CA TRP A 17 5.64 -23.11 21.88
C TRP A 17 6.04 -22.14 20.75
N LEU A 18 7.23 -21.54 20.84
CA LEU A 18 7.75 -20.65 19.79
C LEU A 18 7.89 -21.39 18.45
N GLN A 19 8.40 -22.62 18.44
CA GLN A 19 8.55 -23.43 17.23
C GLN A 19 7.20 -23.73 16.57
N HIS A 20 6.17 -24.13 17.34
CA HIS A 20 4.82 -24.32 16.79
C HIS A 20 4.22 -23.02 16.25
N ARG A 21 4.43 -21.89 16.92
CA ARG A 21 3.97 -20.58 16.44
C ARG A 21 4.67 -20.17 15.14
N LEU A 22 5.98 -20.37 15.05
CA LEU A 22 6.76 -20.10 13.84
C LEU A 22 6.35 -21.02 12.68
N LEU A 23 6.04 -22.29 12.98
CA LEU A 23 5.53 -23.22 11.97
C LEU A 23 4.13 -22.82 11.50
N GLY A 24 3.22 -22.46 12.40
CA GLY A 24 1.90 -21.93 12.02
C GLY A 24 2.01 -20.64 11.18
N LEU A 25 2.92 -19.74 11.54
CA LEU A 25 3.20 -18.54 10.77
C LEU A 25 3.72 -18.88 9.37
N SER A 26 4.62 -19.85 9.25
CA SER A 26 5.20 -20.24 7.95
C SER A 26 4.20 -20.94 7.03
N HIS A 27 3.22 -21.68 7.55
CA HIS A 27 2.14 -22.22 6.72
C HIS A 27 1.17 -21.13 6.22
N HIS A 28 0.94 -20.08 7.01
CA HIS A 28 -0.06 -19.05 6.74
C HIS A 28 0.54 -17.69 6.35
N TRP A 29 1.84 -17.61 6.08
CA TRP A 29 2.55 -16.35 5.88
C TRP A 29 1.91 -15.47 4.80
N LEU A 30 1.43 -16.08 3.71
CA LEU A 30 0.81 -15.37 2.60
C LEU A 30 -0.56 -14.79 2.97
N ALA A 31 -1.32 -15.48 3.81
CA ALA A 31 -2.59 -14.97 4.33
C ALA A 31 -2.34 -13.76 5.24
N TRP A 32 -1.32 -13.84 6.10
CA TRP A 32 -0.90 -12.70 6.94
C TRP A 32 -0.41 -11.52 6.11
N ALA A 33 0.43 -11.75 5.11
CA ALA A 33 0.91 -10.70 4.22
C ALA A 33 -0.25 -9.99 3.50
N ASN A 34 -1.19 -10.76 2.93
CA ASN A 34 -2.38 -10.19 2.27
C ASN A 34 -3.32 -9.49 3.27
N ALA A 35 -3.47 -9.99 4.49
CA ALA A 35 -4.28 -9.33 5.52
C ALA A 35 -3.67 -7.99 5.96
N ILE A 36 -2.35 -7.93 6.12
CA ILE A 36 -1.63 -6.69 6.45
C ILE A 36 -1.81 -5.68 5.32
N TRP A 37 -1.53 -6.07 4.07
CA TRP A 37 -1.68 -5.17 2.93
C TRP A 37 -3.12 -4.78 2.65
N GLY A 38 -4.07 -5.69 2.87
CA GLY A 38 -5.51 -5.41 2.81
C GLY A 38 -5.92 -4.36 3.84
N THR A 39 -5.41 -4.47 5.06
CA THR A 39 -5.67 -3.46 6.12
C THR A 39 -5.06 -2.11 5.76
N VAL A 40 -3.81 -2.09 5.28
CA VAL A 40 -3.15 -0.86 4.80
C VAL A 40 -3.92 -0.25 3.62
N PHE A 41 -4.50 -1.08 2.77
CA PHE A 41 -5.23 -0.61 1.60
C PHE A 41 -6.63 -0.08 1.92
N VAL A 42 -7.37 -0.74 2.80
CA VAL A 42 -8.78 -0.42 3.08
C VAL A 42 -8.91 0.75 4.05
N LEU A 43 -8.04 0.86 5.06
CA LEU A 43 -8.18 1.85 6.13
C LEU A 43 -8.28 3.31 5.62
N PRO A 44 -7.54 3.76 4.58
CA PRO A 44 -7.70 5.10 4.00
C PRO A 44 -9.08 5.40 3.42
N TRP A 45 -9.79 4.38 2.95
CA TRP A 45 -11.16 4.50 2.43
C TRP A 45 -12.19 4.60 3.54
N ILE A 46 -11.87 4.11 4.74
CA ILE A 46 -12.73 4.24 5.92
C ILE A 46 -12.72 5.70 6.44
N ALA A 47 -11.61 6.42 6.26
CA ALA A 47 -11.51 7.83 6.71
C ALA A 47 -12.67 8.73 6.24
N PRO A 48 -12.97 8.85 4.93
CA PRO A 48 -14.10 9.66 4.48
C PRO A 48 -15.47 9.13 4.94
N VAL A 49 -15.62 7.82 5.20
CA VAL A 49 -16.86 7.25 5.78
C VAL A 49 -17.05 7.77 7.20
N LEU A 50 -16.00 7.76 8.02
CA LEU A 50 -16.02 8.27 9.39
C LEU A 50 -16.31 9.77 9.41
N MET A 51 -15.75 10.53 8.48
CA MET A 51 -16.07 11.96 8.31
C MET A 51 -17.55 12.16 7.98
N LYS A 52 -18.11 11.33 7.07
CA LYS A 52 -19.52 11.44 6.65
C LYS A 52 -20.52 11.16 7.77
N ILE A 53 -20.22 10.21 8.66
CA ILE A 53 -21.10 9.85 9.79
C ILE A 53 -20.87 10.70 11.05
N GLY A 54 -19.99 11.69 11.00
CA GLY A 54 -19.67 12.56 12.14
C GLY A 54 -18.67 11.98 13.16
N ALA A 55 -18.11 10.80 12.90
CA ALA A 55 -17.05 10.18 13.71
C ALA A 55 -15.67 10.82 13.43
N THR A 56 -15.62 12.15 13.41
CA THR A 56 -14.51 12.97 12.91
C THR A 56 -13.18 12.65 13.57
N ARG A 57 -13.14 12.44 14.90
CA ARG A 57 -11.89 12.11 15.62
C ARG A 57 -11.20 10.88 15.03
N TRP A 58 -11.96 9.83 14.72
CA TRP A 58 -11.43 8.59 14.17
C TRP A 58 -10.98 8.77 12.71
N GLY A 59 -11.73 9.52 11.91
CA GLY A 59 -11.32 9.90 10.56
C GLY A 59 -9.99 10.65 10.56
N LEU A 60 -9.87 11.68 11.41
CA LEU A 60 -8.64 12.47 11.57
C LEU A 60 -7.43 11.65 12.02
N LEU A 61 -7.63 10.64 12.88
CA LEU A 61 -6.55 9.72 13.27
C LEU A 61 -6.04 8.92 12.07
N ILE A 62 -6.92 8.46 11.18
CA ILE A 62 -6.51 7.77 9.95
C ILE A 62 -5.75 8.73 9.02
N TYR A 63 -6.28 9.94 8.78
CA TYR A 63 -5.54 10.94 7.98
C TYR A 63 -4.15 11.23 8.58
N ALA A 64 -4.07 11.37 9.91
CA ALA A 64 -2.82 11.62 10.62
C ALA A 64 -1.83 10.45 10.51
N ALA A 65 -2.31 9.20 10.59
CA ALA A 65 -1.45 8.02 10.42
C ALA A 65 -0.91 7.93 8.98
N TYR A 66 -1.79 8.10 7.98
CA TYR A 66 -1.41 7.96 6.57
C TYR A 66 -0.60 9.12 6.01
N ARG A 67 -0.48 10.26 6.72
CA ARG A 67 0.32 11.40 6.25
C ARG A 67 1.81 11.08 6.13
N HIS A 68 2.26 10.05 6.86
CA HIS A 68 3.64 9.55 6.83
C HIS A 68 3.91 8.70 5.57
N LEU A 69 2.87 8.10 4.99
CA LEU A 69 2.97 7.29 3.78
C LEU A 69 2.65 8.13 2.53
N CYS A 70 1.65 9.00 2.62
CA CYS A 70 1.16 9.80 1.50
C CYS A 70 1.10 11.27 1.86
N HIS A 71 1.41 12.14 0.90
CA HIS A 71 1.19 13.57 1.05
C HIS A 71 -0.31 13.96 1.15
N GLN A 72 -1.25 13.12 0.69
CA GLN A 72 -2.71 13.36 0.70
C GLN A 72 -3.18 14.69 0.07
N LEU A 73 -2.61 15.08 -1.09
CA LEU A 73 -3.03 16.31 -1.77
C LEU A 73 -4.45 16.11 -2.32
N ALA A 74 -5.38 17.00 -1.94
CA ALA A 74 -6.78 16.89 -2.32
C ALA A 74 -6.99 16.82 -3.84
N ASN A 75 -6.24 17.59 -4.63
CA ASN A 75 -6.35 17.60 -6.10
C ASN A 75 -5.81 16.33 -6.82
N ARG A 76 -5.36 15.33 -6.05
CA ARG A 76 -4.87 14.03 -6.53
C ARG A 76 -5.44 12.86 -5.70
N SER A 77 -6.39 13.13 -4.82
CA SER A 77 -7.03 12.12 -3.96
C SER A 77 -8.46 11.88 -4.44
N PHE A 78 -8.95 10.66 -4.27
CA PHE A 78 -10.35 10.38 -4.55
C PHE A 78 -11.25 11.00 -3.50
N PHE A 79 -12.48 11.37 -3.85
CA PHE A 79 -13.52 11.86 -2.95
C PHE A 79 -14.69 10.89 -2.91
N LEU A 80 -15.23 10.67 -1.71
CA LEU A 80 -16.47 9.92 -1.49
C LEU A 80 -17.56 10.86 -0.98
N PHE A 81 -18.82 10.51 -1.29
CA PHE A 81 -20.02 11.25 -0.86
C PHE A 81 -20.17 12.65 -1.45
N GLY A 82 -19.45 12.95 -2.53
CA GLY A 82 -19.60 14.15 -3.34
C GLY A 82 -20.03 13.82 -4.78
N PRO A 83 -20.37 14.84 -5.58
CA PRO A 83 -20.82 14.64 -6.96
C PRO A 83 -19.72 14.13 -7.91
N ARG A 84 -18.44 14.27 -7.56
CA ARG A 84 -17.32 13.84 -8.39
C ARG A 84 -16.27 13.09 -7.59
N PRO A 85 -15.61 12.08 -8.20
CA PRO A 85 -14.60 11.29 -7.51
C PRO A 85 -13.27 12.03 -7.35
N MET A 86 -13.03 13.15 -8.02
CA MET A 86 -11.81 13.94 -7.91
C MET A 86 -12.06 15.37 -8.38
N TYR A 87 -11.40 16.34 -7.74
CA TYR A 87 -11.53 17.77 -8.03
C TYR A 87 -10.16 18.37 -8.38
N SER A 88 -10.14 19.32 -9.31
CA SER A 88 -8.95 20.13 -9.58
C SER A 88 -8.74 21.15 -8.46
N TYR A 89 -7.52 21.69 -8.34
CA TYR A 89 -7.27 22.71 -7.31
C TYR A 89 -8.13 23.98 -7.51
N VAL A 90 -8.45 24.33 -8.75
CA VAL A 90 -9.33 25.47 -9.08
C VAL A 90 -10.73 25.28 -8.51
N GLU A 91 -11.24 24.05 -8.56
CA GLU A 91 -12.57 23.70 -8.03
C GLU A 91 -12.60 23.63 -6.51
N LEU A 92 -11.43 23.46 -5.89
CA LEU A 92 -11.28 23.47 -4.43
C LEU A 92 -11.12 24.88 -3.86
N LEU A 93 -10.63 25.85 -4.64
CA LEU A 93 -10.39 27.22 -4.17
C LEU A 93 -11.61 27.90 -3.50
N PRO A 94 -12.85 27.76 -4.01
CA PRO A 94 -14.02 28.33 -3.36
C PRO A 94 -14.30 27.77 -1.96
N TYR A 95 -13.84 26.55 -1.67
CA TYR A 95 -14.06 25.85 -0.40
C TYR A 95 -12.84 25.92 0.53
N ALA A 96 -11.66 26.18 -0.04
CA ALA A 96 -10.41 26.35 0.69
C ALA A 96 -9.48 27.30 -0.08
N SER A 97 -9.41 28.56 0.35
CA SER A 97 -8.61 29.60 -0.28
C SER A 97 -7.11 29.25 -0.39
N SER A 98 -6.60 28.40 0.50
CA SER A 98 -5.22 27.93 0.51
C SER A 98 -4.95 26.74 -0.45
N ALA A 99 -5.95 26.23 -1.17
CA ALA A 99 -5.85 25.08 -2.07
C ALA A 99 -4.99 25.34 -3.34
N ASN A 100 -4.45 26.55 -3.50
CA ASN A 100 -3.39 26.86 -4.47
C ASN A 100 -1.97 26.51 -3.96
N THR A 101 -1.83 26.07 -2.70
CA THR A 101 -0.54 25.66 -2.13
C THR A 101 -0.53 24.17 -1.80
N PRO A 102 0.66 23.52 -1.78
CA PRO A 102 0.75 22.15 -1.29
C PRO A 102 0.17 21.99 0.11
N LEU A 103 0.47 22.92 1.03
CA LEU A 103 0.00 22.83 2.42
C LEU A 103 -1.53 22.92 2.53
N GLY A 104 -2.17 23.85 1.79
CA GLY A 104 -3.63 23.96 1.80
C GLY A 104 -4.31 22.74 1.18
N LEU A 105 -3.75 22.18 0.10
CA LEU A 105 -4.25 20.92 -0.48
C LEU A 105 -4.11 19.72 0.47
N LYS A 106 -3.08 19.70 1.33
CA LYS A 106 -2.94 18.68 2.38
C LYS A 106 -3.99 18.89 3.47
N ALA A 107 -4.19 20.13 3.91
CA ALA A 107 -5.11 20.50 4.98
C ALA A 107 -6.59 20.29 4.61
N PHE A 108 -6.95 20.48 3.34
CA PHE A 108 -8.33 20.29 2.89
C PHE A 108 -8.73 18.81 2.93
N ILE A 109 -9.67 18.45 3.81
CA ILE A 109 -10.19 17.08 3.94
C ILE A 109 -11.47 16.88 3.12
N GLY A 110 -12.38 17.85 3.13
CA GLY A 110 -13.65 17.75 2.43
C GLY A 110 -14.74 18.61 3.06
N THR A 111 -15.90 18.63 2.43
CA THR A 111 -17.09 19.36 2.88
C THR A 111 -18.35 18.52 2.64
N SER A 112 -19.51 18.98 3.12
CA SER A 112 -20.80 18.34 2.82
C SER A 112 -21.12 18.31 1.32
N GLU A 113 -20.67 19.32 0.58
CA GLU A 113 -20.97 19.51 -0.84
C GLU A 113 -20.04 18.69 -1.74
N LEU A 114 -18.74 18.69 -1.42
CA LEU A 114 -17.72 17.99 -2.22
C LEU A 114 -17.47 16.56 -1.75
N GLY A 115 -18.02 16.18 -0.61
CA GLY A 115 -17.65 14.94 0.07
C GLY A 115 -16.27 15.03 0.71
N TYR A 116 -15.73 13.88 1.11
CA TYR A 116 -14.48 13.77 1.85
C TYR A 116 -13.44 12.97 1.06
N LYS A 117 -12.20 13.44 1.06
CA LYS A 117 -11.11 12.78 0.35
C LYS A 117 -10.73 11.46 1.03
N VAL A 118 -10.36 10.44 0.26
CA VAL A 118 -9.68 9.26 0.77
C VAL A 118 -8.34 9.68 1.39
N ALA A 119 -7.89 9.03 2.46
CA ALA A 119 -6.68 9.42 3.21
C ALA A 119 -5.34 9.14 2.49
N TRP A 120 -5.33 9.17 1.16
CA TRP A 120 -4.15 9.06 0.29
C TRP A 120 -4.49 9.41 -1.17
N SER A 121 -3.46 9.56 -2.00
CA SER A 121 -3.59 9.89 -3.42
C SER A 121 -3.95 8.68 -4.29
N ASP A 122 -4.38 8.97 -5.52
CA ASP A 122 -4.63 7.98 -6.56
C ASP A 122 -3.40 7.08 -6.86
N ARG A 123 -2.18 7.63 -6.85
CA ARG A 123 -0.93 6.85 -6.94
C ARG A 123 -0.83 5.82 -5.82
N MET A 124 -1.18 6.19 -4.59
CA MET A 124 -1.08 5.28 -3.45
C MET A 124 -2.14 4.18 -3.54
N VAL A 125 -3.34 4.52 -4.02
CA VAL A 125 -4.37 3.53 -4.34
C VAL A 125 -3.82 2.49 -5.33
N SER A 126 -3.25 2.90 -6.47
CA SER A 126 -2.75 1.92 -7.43
C SER A 126 -1.51 1.17 -6.94
N MET A 127 -0.63 1.82 -6.17
CA MET A 127 0.59 1.21 -5.65
C MET A 127 0.30 0.12 -4.62
N TYR A 128 -0.44 0.44 -3.55
CA TYR A 128 -0.79 -0.55 -2.53
C TYR A 128 -1.87 -1.52 -3.02
N GLY A 129 -2.76 -1.07 -3.90
CA GLY A 129 -3.70 -1.95 -4.60
C GLY A 129 -2.98 -2.96 -5.48
N GLY A 130 -1.89 -2.55 -6.14
CA GLY A 130 -1.00 -3.43 -6.89
C GLY A 130 -0.27 -4.44 -6.01
N ILE A 131 0.16 -4.06 -4.81
CA ILE A 131 0.75 -5.00 -3.84
C ILE A 131 -0.29 -6.03 -3.40
N LEU A 132 -1.50 -5.58 -3.03
CA LEU A 132 -2.57 -6.49 -2.61
C LEU A 132 -2.99 -7.42 -3.76
N LEU A 133 -3.23 -6.87 -4.95
CA LEU A 133 -3.56 -7.64 -6.14
C LEU A 133 -2.45 -8.63 -6.49
N GLY A 134 -1.20 -8.19 -6.46
CA GLY A 134 -0.04 -9.04 -6.69
C GLY A 134 0.01 -10.20 -5.70
N GLY A 135 -0.26 -9.95 -4.41
CA GLY A 135 -0.28 -10.98 -3.38
C GLY A 135 -1.43 -11.99 -3.54
N LEU A 136 -2.60 -11.53 -4.00
CA LEU A 136 -3.72 -12.40 -4.36
C LEU A 136 -3.41 -13.24 -5.60
N VAL A 137 -2.86 -12.63 -6.66
CA VAL A 137 -2.42 -13.35 -7.87
C VAL A 137 -1.32 -14.36 -7.52
N PHE A 138 -0.35 -13.96 -6.68
CA PHE A 138 0.70 -14.84 -6.21
C PHE A 138 0.13 -16.07 -5.52
N ALA A 139 -0.91 -15.95 -4.69
CA ALA A 139 -1.56 -17.11 -4.07
C ALA A 139 -2.04 -18.16 -5.09
N LEU A 140 -2.46 -17.72 -6.28
CA LEU A 140 -2.91 -18.58 -7.38
C LEU A 140 -1.75 -19.21 -8.15
N VAL A 141 -0.65 -18.47 -8.37
CA VAL A 141 0.45 -18.88 -9.27
C VAL A 141 1.75 -19.26 -8.57
N ARG A 142 1.85 -19.16 -7.23
CA ARG A 142 3.09 -19.33 -6.44
C ARG A 142 3.82 -20.66 -6.66
N ARG A 143 3.13 -21.71 -7.10
CA ARG A 143 3.76 -23.01 -7.41
C ARG A 143 4.65 -22.96 -8.65
N HIS A 144 4.44 -21.98 -9.52
CA HIS A 144 5.17 -21.83 -10.79
C HIS A 144 6.01 -20.55 -10.83
N LEU A 145 5.73 -19.57 -9.96
CA LEU A 145 6.44 -18.31 -9.93
C LEU A 145 7.78 -18.45 -9.21
N ARG A 146 8.88 -18.11 -9.89
CA ARG A 146 10.23 -18.03 -9.31
C ARG A 146 10.63 -16.58 -9.09
N ALA A 147 11.61 -16.37 -8.21
CA ALA A 147 12.23 -15.07 -8.02
C ALA A 147 12.75 -14.53 -9.38
N PRO A 148 12.38 -13.31 -9.79
CA PRO A 148 12.83 -12.75 -11.05
C PRO A 148 14.32 -12.39 -10.99
N LYS A 149 14.95 -12.27 -12.16
CA LYS A 149 16.23 -11.55 -12.25
C LYS A 149 15.99 -10.08 -11.90
N TRP A 150 16.93 -9.46 -11.19
CA TRP A 150 16.80 -8.10 -10.64
C TRP A 150 16.39 -7.02 -11.68
N TRP A 151 16.76 -7.17 -12.95
CA TRP A 151 16.45 -6.19 -13.99
C TRP A 151 14.95 -6.10 -14.34
N ALA A 152 14.20 -7.21 -14.28
CA ALA A 152 12.79 -7.23 -14.70
C ALA A 152 11.87 -6.39 -13.79
N PRO A 153 11.88 -6.57 -12.46
CA PRO A 153 11.11 -5.73 -11.56
C PRO A 153 11.69 -4.30 -11.49
N THR A 154 13.00 -4.12 -11.71
CA THR A 154 13.58 -2.77 -11.85
C THR A 154 12.98 -2.01 -13.03
N LEU A 155 12.82 -2.67 -14.18
CA LEU A 155 12.19 -2.08 -15.37
C LEU A 155 10.70 -1.75 -15.12
N MET A 156 9.98 -2.58 -14.36
CA MET A 156 8.60 -2.28 -13.97
C MET A 156 8.48 -1.11 -12.98
N ALA A 157 9.45 -0.97 -12.08
CA ALA A 157 9.47 0.10 -11.07
C ALA A 157 9.95 1.45 -11.63
N LEU A 158 10.81 1.43 -12.65
CA LEU A 158 11.43 2.62 -13.23
C LEU A 158 10.42 3.69 -13.70
N PRO A 159 9.30 3.36 -14.39
CA PRO A 159 8.29 4.34 -14.75
C PRO A 159 7.75 5.14 -13.56
N MET A 160 7.61 4.54 -12.37
CA MET A 160 7.14 5.26 -11.18
C MET A 160 8.18 6.24 -10.66
N VAL A 161 9.47 5.89 -10.75
CA VAL A 161 10.57 6.78 -10.38
C VAL A 161 10.57 8.02 -11.29
N LEU A 162 10.48 7.81 -12.61
CA LEU A 162 10.41 8.90 -13.59
C LEU A 162 9.14 9.76 -13.39
N ASP A 163 7.98 9.12 -13.19
CA ASP A 163 6.72 9.82 -12.93
C ASP A 163 6.78 10.63 -11.63
N GLY A 164 7.39 10.09 -10.57
CA GLY A 164 7.62 10.78 -9.31
C GLY A 164 8.53 12.00 -9.44
N ILE A 165 9.71 11.81 -10.03
CA ILE A 165 10.70 12.88 -10.20
C ILE A 165 10.12 14.02 -11.04
N THR A 166 9.52 13.70 -12.18
CA THR A 166 8.96 14.73 -13.08
C THR A 166 7.75 15.45 -12.48
N HIS A 167 6.93 14.77 -11.66
CA HIS A 167 5.88 15.44 -10.87
C HIS A 167 6.47 16.41 -9.84
N THR A 168 7.49 15.98 -9.09
CA THR A 168 8.15 16.83 -8.10
C THR A 168 8.76 18.06 -8.76
N ILE A 169 9.50 17.90 -9.86
CA ILE A 169 10.08 19.02 -10.62
C ILE A 169 8.99 19.97 -11.13
N SER A 170 7.91 19.42 -11.67
CA SER A 170 6.78 20.22 -12.14
C SER A 170 6.13 21.01 -11.01
N ASP A 171 6.01 20.42 -9.81
CA ASP A 171 5.36 21.07 -8.67
C ASP A 171 6.24 22.18 -8.04
N LEU A 172 7.54 22.25 -8.34
CA LEU A 172 8.43 23.35 -7.92
C LEU A 172 8.04 24.70 -8.53
N SER A 173 7.40 24.69 -9.71
CA SER A 173 6.86 25.91 -10.34
C SER A 173 5.57 26.41 -9.67
N GLY A 174 5.03 25.66 -8.70
CA GLY A 174 3.75 25.92 -8.05
C GLY A 174 2.61 25.03 -8.54
N ILE A 175 1.55 24.93 -7.73
CA ILE A 175 0.37 24.13 -8.05
C ILE A 175 -0.30 24.69 -9.32
N GLY A 176 -0.43 23.85 -10.34
CA GLY A 176 -1.08 24.24 -11.59
C GLY A 176 -0.21 25.03 -12.57
N GLN A 177 1.06 25.26 -12.25
CA GLN A 177 1.96 26.11 -13.04
C GLN A 177 3.07 25.33 -13.75
N GLY A 178 3.34 24.09 -13.35
CA GLY A 178 4.41 23.31 -13.91
C GLY A 178 4.11 22.71 -15.28
N PHE A 179 5.17 22.31 -15.98
CA PHE A 179 5.09 21.75 -17.34
C PHE A 179 4.18 20.51 -17.46
N ARG A 180 4.10 19.69 -16.39
CA ARG A 180 3.19 18.53 -16.38
C ARG A 180 1.73 18.93 -16.20
N TYR A 181 1.41 20.10 -15.66
CA TYR A 181 0.01 20.51 -15.54
C TYR A 181 -0.61 20.73 -16.92
N HIS A 182 0.15 21.30 -17.86
CA HIS A 182 -0.32 21.59 -19.22
C HIS A 182 0.01 20.50 -20.24
N ASN A 183 1.07 19.70 -20.00
CA ASN A 183 1.56 18.66 -20.91
C ASN A 183 1.74 19.13 -22.37
N GLY A 184 2.25 20.35 -22.58
CA GLY A 184 2.45 20.91 -23.93
C GLY A 184 3.33 20.02 -24.83
N TRP A 185 4.30 19.32 -24.25
CA TRP A 185 5.13 18.33 -24.95
C TRP A 185 4.30 17.16 -25.52
N LEU A 186 3.30 16.68 -24.77
CA LEU A 186 2.44 15.58 -25.17
C LEU A 186 1.44 16.04 -26.23
N VAL A 187 0.94 17.26 -26.10
CA VAL A 187 0.09 17.92 -27.10
C VAL A 187 0.81 18.00 -28.45
N ALA A 188 2.06 18.47 -28.45
CA ALA A 188 2.90 18.54 -29.65
C ALA A 188 3.16 17.15 -30.25
N LEU A 189 3.47 16.16 -29.42
CA LEU A 189 3.73 14.78 -29.87
C LEU A 189 2.51 14.10 -30.50
N THR A 190 1.32 14.36 -29.96
CA THR A 190 0.08 13.69 -30.37
C THR A 190 -0.72 14.47 -31.40
N GLY A 191 -0.23 15.64 -31.84
CA GLY A 191 -0.92 16.49 -32.80
C GLY A 191 -2.31 16.92 -32.34
N HIS A 192 -2.50 17.17 -31.04
CA HIS A 192 -3.80 17.54 -30.44
C HIS A 192 -4.95 16.53 -30.67
N SER A 193 -4.63 15.25 -30.87
CA SER A 193 -5.64 14.21 -31.18
C SER A 193 -6.58 13.83 -30.02
N LEU A 194 -6.27 14.23 -28.78
CA LEU A 194 -7.06 13.90 -27.58
C LEU A 194 -7.76 15.14 -27.00
N PRO A 195 -8.80 14.97 -26.16
CA PRO A 195 -9.49 16.12 -25.56
C PRO A 195 -8.59 16.89 -24.60
N ARG A 196 -8.85 18.20 -24.44
CA ARG A 196 -8.11 19.09 -23.53
C ARG A 196 -8.05 18.57 -22.09
N SER A 197 -9.12 17.92 -21.62
CA SER A 197 -9.20 17.31 -20.28
C SER A 197 -8.21 16.17 -20.07
N PHE A 198 -7.75 15.51 -21.15
CA PHE A 198 -6.69 14.52 -21.07
C PHE A 198 -5.33 15.19 -20.86
N TYR A 199 -5.02 16.25 -21.60
CA TYR A 199 -3.72 16.90 -21.51
C TYR A 199 -3.55 17.77 -20.27
N VAL A 200 -4.59 18.52 -19.87
CA VAL A 200 -4.47 19.54 -18.83
C VAL A 200 -5.06 19.04 -17.51
N GLY A 201 -4.29 19.20 -16.43
CA GLY A 201 -4.77 18.97 -15.07
C GLY A 201 -4.32 17.66 -14.44
N THR A 202 -4.77 17.45 -13.20
CA THR A 202 -4.39 16.32 -12.36
C THR A 202 -5.56 15.39 -12.03
N THR A 203 -6.77 15.71 -12.48
CA THR A 203 -7.99 14.97 -12.15
C THR A 203 -8.04 13.61 -12.84
N LEU A 204 -8.92 12.74 -12.35
CA LEU A 204 -9.17 11.44 -12.94
C LEU A 204 -9.50 11.58 -14.44
N GLY A 205 -8.89 10.72 -15.26
CA GLY A 205 -9.00 10.77 -16.72
C GLY A 205 -7.96 11.66 -17.41
N SER A 206 -7.18 12.47 -16.68
CA SER A 206 -6.04 13.17 -17.27
C SER A 206 -4.85 12.24 -17.48
N PHE A 207 -3.93 12.63 -18.36
CA PHE A 207 -2.65 11.96 -18.58
C PHE A 207 -1.88 11.80 -17.27
N ASN A 208 -1.84 12.86 -16.44
CA ASN A 208 -1.14 12.80 -15.16
C ASN A 208 -1.76 11.78 -14.20
N SER A 209 -3.09 11.70 -14.11
CA SER A 209 -3.74 10.68 -13.27
C SER A 209 -3.49 9.27 -13.82
N SER A 210 -3.54 9.11 -15.14
CA SER A 210 -3.26 7.83 -15.81
C SER A 210 -1.83 7.35 -15.53
N MET A 211 -0.84 8.24 -15.65
CA MET A 211 0.56 7.92 -15.33
C MET A 211 0.71 7.53 -13.85
N ARG A 212 0.10 8.27 -12.91
CA ARG A 212 0.14 7.92 -11.49
C ARG A 212 -0.47 6.55 -11.21
N LEU A 213 -1.59 6.24 -11.84
CA LEU A 213 -2.28 4.96 -11.67
C LEU A 213 -1.47 3.80 -12.26
N VAL A 214 -1.08 3.89 -13.52
CA VAL A 214 -0.35 2.82 -14.23
C VAL A 214 1.02 2.57 -13.60
N THR A 215 1.79 3.63 -13.36
CA THR A 215 3.15 3.47 -12.81
C THR A 215 3.12 3.00 -11.35
N GLY A 216 2.15 3.45 -10.55
CA GLY A 216 1.93 2.93 -9.20
C GLY A 216 1.59 1.44 -9.20
N LEU A 217 0.67 1.00 -10.08
CA LEU A 217 0.31 -0.41 -10.21
C LEU A 217 1.51 -1.28 -10.59
N LEU A 218 2.29 -0.87 -11.60
CA LEU A 218 3.49 -1.58 -12.03
C LEU A 218 4.50 -1.70 -10.89
N PHE A 219 4.72 -0.62 -10.12
CA PHE A 219 5.60 -0.66 -8.97
C PHE A 219 5.10 -1.63 -7.89
N GLY A 220 3.82 -1.59 -7.54
CA GLY A 220 3.24 -2.49 -6.55
C GLY A 220 3.39 -3.97 -6.92
N LEU A 221 3.12 -4.29 -8.19
CA LEU A 221 3.33 -5.64 -8.74
C LEU A 221 4.81 -6.04 -8.74
N ALA A 222 5.72 -5.12 -9.08
CA ALA A 222 7.16 -5.38 -9.06
C ALA A 222 7.68 -5.70 -7.66
N VAL A 223 7.21 -4.97 -6.64
CA VAL A 223 7.57 -5.22 -5.23
C VAL A 223 7.16 -6.64 -4.83
N VAL A 224 5.94 -7.06 -5.16
CA VAL A 224 5.47 -8.42 -4.88
C VAL A 224 6.29 -9.46 -5.63
N TRP A 225 6.56 -9.24 -6.92
CA TRP A 225 7.29 -10.18 -7.75
C TRP A 225 8.71 -10.43 -7.24
N ILE A 226 9.36 -9.44 -6.64
CA ILE A 226 10.64 -9.63 -5.94
C ILE A 226 10.42 -10.34 -4.60
N ALA A 227 9.60 -9.75 -3.73
CA ALA A 227 9.61 -10.10 -2.32
C ALA A 227 8.94 -11.45 -2.03
N TYR A 228 7.83 -11.77 -2.71
CA TYR A 228 7.00 -12.93 -2.34
C TYR A 228 7.65 -14.26 -2.71
N PRO A 229 8.29 -14.44 -3.88
CA PRO A 229 9.08 -15.64 -4.13
C PRO A 229 10.18 -15.85 -3.10
N MET A 230 10.91 -14.78 -2.73
CA MET A 230 11.96 -14.87 -1.71
C MET A 230 11.38 -15.31 -0.36
N PHE A 231 10.27 -14.71 0.07
CA PHE A 231 9.61 -15.11 1.30
C PHE A 231 9.08 -16.54 1.24
N GLU A 232 8.50 -16.97 0.13
CA GLU A 232 8.05 -18.35 -0.03
C GLU A 232 9.22 -19.33 0.15
N ASP A 233 10.37 -19.06 -0.46
CA ASP A 233 11.58 -19.88 -0.30
C ASP A 233 12.03 -19.94 1.18
N TYR A 234 12.12 -18.78 1.86
CA TYR A 234 12.47 -18.74 3.28
C TYR A 234 11.49 -19.49 4.19
N PHE A 235 10.18 -19.33 3.96
CA PHE A 235 9.16 -20.04 4.74
C PHE A 235 9.09 -21.53 4.40
N GLN A 236 9.44 -21.95 3.18
CA GLN A 236 9.62 -23.37 2.85
C GLN A 236 10.81 -23.96 3.62
N ASP A 237 11.94 -23.27 3.67
CA ASP A 237 13.11 -23.74 4.42
C ASP A 237 12.87 -23.78 5.94
N ALA A 238 12.13 -22.80 6.47
CA ALA A 238 11.68 -22.80 7.86
C ALA A 238 10.81 -24.04 8.17
N ARG A 239 9.84 -24.38 7.29
CA ARG A 239 9.00 -25.59 7.43
C ARG A 239 9.84 -26.86 7.42
N ARG A 240 10.72 -27.00 6.42
CA ARG A 240 11.63 -28.15 6.27
C ARG A 240 12.56 -28.35 7.48
N THR A 241 12.92 -27.26 8.16
CA THR A 241 13.80 -27.31 9.34
C THR A 241 13.04 -27.59 10.63
N LEU A 242 11.84 -27.01 10.79
CA LEU A 242 11.08 -27.07 12.05
C LEU A 242 10.22 -28.33 12.16
N GLU A 243 9.60 -28.80 11.08
CA GLU A 243 8.72 -29.99 11.09
C GLU A 243 9.44 -31.23 11.63
N PRO A 244 10.65 -31.61 11.14
CA PRO A 244 11.31 -32.82 11.64
C PRO A 244 11.77 -32.68 13.09
N ARG A 245 12.20 -31.47 13.50
CA ARG A 245 12.66 -31.19 14.87
C ARG A 245 11.52 -31.31 15.87
N LEU A 246 10.34 -30.79 15.53
CA LEU A 246 9.15 -30.90 16.37
C LEU A 246 8.69 -32.36 16.48
N HIS A 247 8.65 -33.09 15.36
CA HIS A 247 8.34 -34.52 15.38
C HIS A 247 9.35 -35.36 16.17
N GLN A 248 10.63 -34.99 16.16
CA GLN A 248 11.63 -35.66 16.97
C GLN A 248 11.47 -35.34 18.45
N ASP A 249 11.23 -34.08 18.81
CA ASP A 249 11.02 -33.65 20.20
C ASP A 249 9.79 -34.32 20.83
N GLU A 250 8.68 -34.39 20.08
CA GLU A 250 7.45 -35.08 20.47
C GLU A 250 7.69 -36.58 20.76
N LYS A 251 8.54 -37.24 19.96
CA LYS A 251 8.94 -38.64 20.20
C LYS A 251 9.86 -38.81 21.41
N THR A 252 10.73 -37.84 21.68
CA THR A 252 11.73 -37.94 22.75
C THR A 252 11.24 -37.47 24.12
N ASN A 253 10.23 -36.60 24.18
CA ASN A 253 9.66 -36.05 25.42
C ASN A 253 8.12 -36.15 25.48
N PRO A 254 7.54 -37.38 25.45
CA PRO A 254 6.10 -37.58 25.39
C PRO A 254 5.33 -37.21 26.67
N THR A 255 6.02 -37.06 27.81
CA THR A 255 5.37 -36.90 29.14
C THR A 255 5.07 -35.46 29.55
N GLU A 256 5.48 -34.44 28.79
CA GLU A 256 5.14 -33.03 29.11
C GLU A 256 3.74 -32.62 28.65
N ASP A 257 3.11 -33.33 27.70
CA ASP A 257 1.77 -33.01 27.17
C ASP A 257 0.60 -33.57 28.02
N LEU A 258 0.88 -34.48 28.96
CA LEU A 258 -0.15 -35.10 29.82
C LEU A 258 -0.42 -34.32 31.12
N ASP A 259 0.44 -33.37 31.49
CA ASP A 259 0.31 -32.58 32.72
C ASP A 259 -0.52 -31.28 32.54
N ASP A 260 -0.89 -30.93 31.29
CA ASP A 260 -1.62 -29.69 30.95
C ASP A 260 -3.10 -29.96 30.53
N ALA A 261 -3.65 -31.15 30.84
CA ALA A 261 -5.07 -31.51 30.63
C ALA A 261 -5.96 -31.27 31.86
#